data_AF-B8DZ93-F1
#
_entry.id   AF-B8DZ93-F1
#
_cell.length_a   1.000
_cell.length_b   1.000
_cell.length_c   1.000
_cell.angle_alpha   90.00
_cell.angle_beta   90.00
_cell.angle_gamma   90.00
#
_symmetry.space_group_name_H-M   'P 1'
#
loop_
_entity.id
_entity.type
_entity.pdbx_description
1 polymer ?
#
loop_
_entity_poly.entity_id
_entity_poly.type
_entity_poly.pdbx_seq_one_letter_code
_entity_poly.pdbx_strand_id
1 'polypeptide(L)'
;MKTKLILIFLLISLLLMSFSASAQQGLTLQDLLPESNKVPSWIKPGLVAVYKFQGGSGDQTSAGTGQGYQIYVITNIENNMAYGIGFDIFIAAGYPSYSSSIKPLKGVVYLDPKEVQDEVRKAQAAGFPQGMRQETGTAGNNLYYYLLESSDYQSMTRYFFVYDKNGLIQQVRILEKYGDGSSTVINVDLLGVYQTSLPSINTMPPAVKASPSYQLYSSVSLFGGTTSLSNPTPFGTTSYSLAKSTGSILTFSSQMNTSYGSKASKSYGNQYVGPFYIHPQLLKTNSILNIPQIGFSWTVAGRGQYGGILTQVQFSGSPIAQFEYDPNSGLLISCNFPTGGGMYFIAVLSR
;
A
#
# COMPACT_ATOMS: atom_id res chain seq x y z
N MET A 1 -1.34 34.34 10.37
CA MET A 1 -1.49 33.85 8.97
C MET A 1 -0.60 32.65 8.63
N LYS A 2 0.63 32.52 9.15
CA LYS A 2 1.51 31.35 8.88
C LYS A 2 1.02 30.01 9.48
N THR A 3 0.20 30.04 10.53
CA THR A 3 -0.35 28.85 11.20
C THR A 3 -1.45 28.13 10.40
N LYS A 4 -2.15 28.84 9.51
CA LYS A 4 -3.20 28.24 8.65
C LYS A 4 -2.63 27.50 7.43
N LEU A 5 -1.46 27.92 6.94
CA LEU A 5 -0.79 27.27 5.80
C LEU A 5 -0.22 25.89 6.16
N ILE A 6 0.29 25.75 7.40
CA ILE A 6 0.82 24.50 7.93
C ILE A 6 -0.32 23.49 8.17
N LEU A 7 -1.51 23.95 8.59
CA LEU A 7 -2.67 23.10 8.80
C LEU A 7 -3.25 22.51 7.50
N ILE A 8 -3.16 23.24 6.38
CA ILE A 8 -3.63 22.80 5.05
C ILE A 8 -2.68 21.76 4.44
N PHE A 9 -1.36 21.93 4.63
CA PHE A 9 -0.37 20.89 4.29
C PHE A 9 -0.52 19.62 5.17
N LEU A 10 -0.98 19.80 6.42
CA LEU A 10 -1.32 18.73 7.37
C LEU A 10 -2.50 17.87 6.89
N LEU A 11 -3.50 18.47 6.24
CA LEU A 11 -4.63 17.72 5.70
C LEU A 11 -4.24 16.91 4.46
N ILE A 12 -3.42 17.47 3.57
CA ILE A 12 -3.03 16.80 2.31
C ILE A 12 -2.12 15.59 2.57
N SER A 13 -1.25 15.65 3.58
CA SER A 13 -0.38 14.53 3.98
C SER A 13 -1.14 13.41 4.70
N LEU A 14 -2.14 13.74 5.54
CA LEU A 14 -3.07 12.74 6.07
C LEU A 14 -3.99 12.15 4.99
N LEU A 15 -4.39 12.93 3.98
CA LEU A 15 -5.16 12.46 2.83
C LEU A 15 -4.34 11.52 1.94
N LEU A 16 -3.05 11.79 1.72
CA LEU A 16 -2.14 10.92 0.95
C LEU A 16 -1.90 9.53 1.58
N MET A 17 -2.02 9.42 2.91
CA MET A 17 -2.06 8.11 3.59
C MET A 17 -3.47 7.52 3.72
N SER A 18 -4.49 8.28 3.30
CA SER A 18 -5.92 7.89 3.33
C SER A 18 -6.51 7.54 1.95
N PHE A 19 -5.76 7.70 0.84
CA PHE A 19 -6.21 7.29 -0.50
C PHE A 19 -6.26 5.77 -0.72
N SER A 20 -6.07 4.97 0.33
CA SER A 20 -6.47 3.55 0.34
C SER A 20 -7.87 3.30 0.94
N ALA A 21 -8.65 4.35 1.25
CA ALA A 21 -10.04 4.22 1.72
C ALA A 21 -10.75 5.58 1.79
N SER A 22 -11.05 6.21 0.65
CA SER A 22 -12.21 7.09 0.55
C SER A 22 -13.43 6.20 0.35
N ALA A 23 -14.14 5.95 1.45
CA ALA A 23 -15.49 5.42 1.43
C ALA A 23 -16.45 6.51 0.92
N GLN A 24 -16.55 6.64 -0.40
CA GLN A 24 -17.87 6.67 -1.02
C GLN A 24 -18.21 5.20 -1.34
N GLN A 25 -19.50 4.83 -1.36
CA GLN A 25 -19.97 3.53 -1.84
C GLN A 25 -19.76 3.40 -3.36
N GLY A 26 -18.53 3.60 -3.83
CA GLY A 26 -18.08 3.47 -5.19
C GLY A 26 -17.19 2.24 -5.30
N LEU A 27 -17.38 1.49 -6.36
CA LEU A 27 -16.61 0.31 -6.75
C LEU A 27 -15.10 0.54 -6.49
N THR A 28 -14.47 -0.36 -5.75
CA THR A 28 -13.01 -0.37 -5.63
C THR A 28 -12.40 -0.76 -6.98
N LEU A 29 -11.15 -0.37 -7.26
CA LEU A 29 -10.48 -0.84 -8.50
C LEU A 29 -10.59 -2.36 -8.64
N GLN A 30 -10.50 -3.10 -7.52
CA GLN A 30 -10.64 -4.55 -7.52
C GLN A 30 -12.02 -5.03 -8.01
N ASP A 31 -13.08 -4.26 -7.75
CA ASP A 31 -14.45 -4.53 -8.22
C ASP A 31 -14.64 -4.18 -9.71
N LEU A 32 -13.73 -3.36 -10.28
CA LEU A 32 -13.74 -2.95 -11.69
C LEU A 32 -12.82 -3.81 -12.57
N LEU A 33 -12.00 -4.67 -11.96
CA LEU A 33 -11.16 -5.60 -12.69
C LEU A 33 -11.96 -6.85 -13.07
N PRO A 34 -11.66 -7.49 -14.22
CA PRO A 34 -12.31 -8.74 -14.60
C PRO A 34 -12.27 -9.75 -13.45
N GLU A 35 -13.31 -10.53 -13.22
CA GLU A 35 -13.21 -11.66 -12.29
C GLU A 35 -12.24 -12.69 -12.89
N SER A 36 -11.09 -12.93 -12.23
CA SER A 36 -10.12 -13.91 -12.73
C SER A 36 -10.54 -15.31 -12.36
N ASN A 37 -10.31 -16.25 -13.27
CA ASN A 37 -10.30 -17.67 -12.93
C ASN A 37 -8.87 -18.24 -12.86
N LYS A 38 -7.82 -17.48 -13.18
CA LYS A 38 -6.46 -18.02 -13.18
C LYS A 38 -5.36 -16.97 -13.03
N VAL A 39 -4.44 -17.23 -12.10
CA VAL A 39 -3.18 -16.48 -11.98
C VAL A 39 -2.22 -16.90 -13.11
N PRO A 40 -1.56 -15.95 -13.81
CA PRO A 40 -0.53 -16.26 -14.80
C PRO A 40 0.58 -17.13 -14.22
N SER A 41 1.08 -18.11 -14.99
CA SER A 41 2.02 -19.14 -14.49
C SER A 41 3.40 -18.61 -14.05
N TRP A 42 3.77 -17.40 -14.47
CA TRP A 42 5.00 -16.72 -14.07
C TRP A 42 4.88 -16.00 -12.72
N ILE A 43 3.66 -15.72 -12.26
CA ILE A 43 3.41 -15.19 -10.92
C ILE A 43 3.61 -16.33 -9.91
N LYS A 44 4.60 -16.18 -9.04
CA LYS A 44 4.97 -17.17 -8.02
C LYS A 44 5.43 -16.47 -6.75
N PRO A 45 5.26 -17.10 -5.56
CA PRO A 45 5.89 -16.62 -4.33
C PRO A 45 7.39 -16.34 -4.52
N GLY A 46 7.86 -15.20 -4.02
CA GLY A 46 9.23 -14.72 -4.19
C GLY A 46 9.43 -13.77 -5.36
N LEU A 47 8.48 -13.68 -6.30
CA LEU A 47 8.56 -12.68 -7.37
C LEU A 47 8.39 -11.27 -6.78
N VAL A 48 9.29 -10.37 -7.17
CA VAL A 48 9.30 -8.97 -6.76
C VAL A 48 9.06 -8.10 -7.99
N ALA A 49 8.05 -7.24 -7.95
CA ALA A 49 7.83 -6.21 -8.96
C ALA A 49 8.07 -4.84 -8.34
N VAL A 50 8.90 -4.02 -8.99
CA VAL A 50 9.22 -2.67 -8.53
C VAL A 50 8.73 -1.67 -9.56
N TYR A 51 7.90 -0.75 -9.10
CA TYR A 51 7.40 0.37 -9.88
C TYR A 51 7.95 1.67 -9.33
N LYS A 52 8.30 2.59 -10.23
CA LYS A 52 8.42 4.01 -9.91
C LYS A 52 7.05 4.62 -10.08
N PHE A 53 6.68 5.54 -9.21
CA PHE A 53 5.53 6.38 -9.48
C PHE A 53 5.88 7.85 -9.36
N GLN A 54 5.16 8.68 -10.11
CA GLN A 54 5.22 10.12 -10.06
C GLN A 54 3.80 10.64 -10.22
N GLY A 55 3.43 11.61 -9.40
CA GLY A 55 2.11 12.17 -9.49
C GLY A 55 1.99 13.48 -8.75
N GLY A 56 0.80 14.05 -8.87
CA GLY A 56 0.42 15.23 -8.15
C GLY A 56 -1.09 15.30 -8.00
N SER A 57 -1.50 16.00 -6.97
CA SER A 57 -2.89 16.35 -6.74
C SER A 57 -2.96 17.85 -6.52
N GLY A 58 -4.00 18.48 -7.03
CA GLY A 58 -4.23 19.90 -6.80
C GLY A 58 -5.69 20.25 -6.88
N ASP A 59 -6.02 21.36 -6.24
CA ASP A 59 -7.29 22.06 -6.34
C ASP A 59 -7.06 23.44 -6.96
N GLN A 60 -8.09 24.29 -6.92
CA GLN A 60 -8.01 25.65 -7.48
C GLN A 60 -7.05 26.58 -6.73
N THR A 61 -6.57 26.17 -5.55
CA THR A 61 -5.80 27.00 -4.61
C THR A 61 -4.40 26.47 -4.31
N SER A 62 -4.19 25.16 -4.44
CA SER A 62 -2.95 24.51 -4.07
C SER A 62 -2.71 23.26 -4.92
N ALA A 63 -1.46 22.95 -5.18
CA ALA A 63 -1.06 21.71 -5.84
C ALA A 63 0.20 21.15 -5.17
N GLY A 64 0.23 19.83 -5.04
CA GLY A 64 1.36 19.07 -4.58
C GLY A 64 1.80 18.09 -5.64
N THR A 65 3.11 17.86 -5.73
CA THR A 65 3.67 16.79 -6.56
C THR A 65 4.65 15.97 -5.74
N GLY A 66 4.85 14.73 -6.15
CA GLY A 66 5.86 13.87 -5.56
C GLY A 66 6.13 12.67 -6.43
N GLN A 67 7.09 11.87 -5.99
CA GLN A 67 7.52 10.67 -6.67
C GLN A 67 7.95 9.63 -5.65
N GLY A 68 8.04 8.39 -6.08
CA GLY A 68 8.32 7.31 -5.15
C GLY A 68 8.43 5.95 -5.81
N TYR A 69 8.33 4.93 -4.98
CA TYR A 69 8.44 3.53 -5.37
C TYR A 69 7.28 2.74 -4.78
N GLN A 70 6.74 1.82 -5.58
CA GLN A 70 5.87 0.75 -5.11
C GLN A 70 6.56 -0.58 -5.33
N ILE A 71 6.71 -1.34 -4.27
CA ILE A 71 7.44 -2.61 -4.27
C ILE A 71 6.45 -3.69 -3.86
N TYR A 72 6.23 -4.66 -4.73
CA TYR A 72 5.32 -5.77 -4.48
C TYR A 72 6.09 -7.07 -4.42
N VAL A 73 6.03 -7.75 -3.28
CA VAL A 73 6.59 -9.09 -3.10
C VAL A 73 5.46 -10.09 -3.04
N ILE A 74 5.32 -10.92 -4.06
CA ILE A 74 4.32 -11.99 -4.07
C ILE A 74 4.69 -13.01 -3.01
N THR A 75 3.75 -13.30 -2.12
CA THR A 75 3.97 -14.20 -0.97
C THR A 75 3.11 -15.44 -1.06
N ASN A 76 1.89 -15.32 -1.60
CA ASN A 76 0.90 -16.37 -1.62
C ASN A 76 0.07 -16.30 -2.91
N ILE A 77 -0.45 -17.45 -3.32
CA ILE A 77 -1.48 -17.58 -4.35
C ILE A 77 -2.58 -18.43 -3.74
N GLU A 78 -3.78 -17.88 -3.62
CA GLU A 78 -4.92 -18.52 -2.97
C GLU A 78 -6.18 -18.19 -3.77
N ASN A 79 -7.04 -19.18 -4.04
CA ASN A 79 -8.28 -19.02 -4.80
C ASN A 79 -8.11 -18.24 -6.12
N ASN A 80 -7.11 -18.61 -6.92
CA ASN A 80 -6.79 -17.96 -8.20
C ASN A 80 -6.47 -16.46 -8.11
N MET A 81 -6.02 -15.99 -6.94
CA MET A 81 -5.54 -14.62 -6.74
C MET A 81 -4.17 -14.61 -6.09
N ALA A 82 -3.26 -13.81 -6.63
CA ALA A 82 -1.97 -13.58 -6.00
C ALA A 82 -2.07 -12.45 -4.97
N TYR A 83 -1.46 -12.68 -3.82
CA TYR A 83 -1.35 -11.74 -2.73
C TYR A 83 0.13 -11.46 -2.44
N GLY A 84 0.42 -10.24 -2.02
CA GLY A 84 1.78 -9.86 -1.69
C GLY A 84 1.87 -8.73 -0.70
N ILE A 85 3.08 -8.55 -0.17
CA ILE A 85 3.44 -7.39 0.62
C ILE A 85 3.70 -6.25 -0.35
N GLY A 86 2.90 -5.20 -0.28
CA GLY A 86 3.16 -3.93 -0.93
C GLY A 86 3.88 -3.00 0.03
N PHE A 87 4.98 -2.41 -0.42
CA PHE A 87 5.66 -1.28 0.23
C PHE A 87 5.51 -0.06 -0.67
N ASP A 88 4.93 1.00 -0.13
CA ASP A 88 4.74 2.26 -0.83
C ASP A 88 5.63 3.31 -0.16
N ILE A 89 6.59 3.86 -0.91
CA ILE A 89 7.51 4.91 -0.47
C ILE A 89 7.25 6.14 -1.33
N PHE A 90 6.72 7.21 -0.76
CA PHE A 90 6.45 8.45 -1.47
C PHE A 90 7.38 9.56 -0.96
N ILE A 91 7.82 10.44 -1.84
CA ILE A 91 8.67 11.58 -1.49
C ILE A 91 8.03 12.83 -2.09
N ALA A 92 7.58 13.73 -1.22
CA ALA A 92 7.05 15.04 -1.60
C ALA A 92 7.80 16.14 -0.85
N ALA A 93 8.25 17.16 -1.58
CA ALA A 93 9.03 18.27 -1.03
C ALA A 93 10.24 17.83 -0.16
N GLY A 94 10.88 16.70 -0.52
CA GLY A 94 12.01 16.13 0.20
C GLY A 94 11.66 15.31 1.44
N TYR A 95 10.39 15.20 1.81
CA TYR A 95 9.95 14.40 2.96
C TYR A 95 9.42 13.05 2.50
N PRO A 96 9.98 11.93 3.01
CA PRO A 96 9.45 10.61 2.71
C PRO A 96 8.12 10.39 3.44
N SER A 97 7.30 9.50 2.89
CA SER A 97 6.22 8.83 3.57
C SER A 97 6.32 7.34 3.25
N TYR A 98 5.93 6.50 4.21
CA TYR A 98 6.06 5.05 4.10
C TYR A 98 4.76 4.37 4.51
N SER A 99 4.35 3.37 3.74
CA SER A 99 3.33 2.43 4.17
C SER A 99 3.62 1.01 3.68
N SER A 100 3.10 0.02 4.40
CA SER A 100 3.17 -1.38 3.98
C SER A 100 1.88 -2.11 4.30
N SER A 101 1.45 -2.99 3.39
CA SER A 101 0.24 -3.79 3.58
C SER A 101 0.25 -5.06 2.73
N ILE A 102 -0.45 -6.10 3.20
CA ILE A 102 -0.82 -7.21 2.32
C ILE A 102 -2.00 -6.75 1.47
N LYS A 103 -1.93 -7.00 0.15
CA LYS A 103 -3.03 -6.70 -0.77
C LYS A 103 -3.08 -7.70 -1.94
N PRO A 104 -4.26 -7.88 -2.56
CA PRO A 104 -4.36 -8.51 -3.88
C PRO A 104 -3.47 -7.78 -4.89
N LEU A 105 -2.86 -8.52 -5.81
CA LEU A 105 -1.92 -7.96 -6.79
C LEU A 105 -2.44 -7.94 -8.24
N LYS A 106 -3.69 -8.38 -8.46
CA LYS A 106 -4.36 -8.21 -9.75
C LYS A 106 -4.62 -6.72 -10.01
N GLY A 107 -4.37 -6.25 -11.23
CA GLY A 107 -4.45 -4.83 -11.60
C GLY A 107 -3.38 -3.94 -10.98
N VAL A 108 -2.43 -4.53 -10.25
CA VAL A 108 -1.27 -3.85 -9.67
C VAL A 108 0.02 -4.39 -10.30
N VAL A 109 0.17 -5.72 -10.31
CA VAL A 109 1.31 -6.41 -10.93
C VAL A 109 0.93 -7.08 -12.25
N TYR A 110 -0.29 -7.63 -12.34
CA TYR A 110 -0.70 -8.39 -13.51
C TYR A 110 -2.16 -8.20 -13.90
N LEU A 111 -2.43 -8.39 -15.20
CA LEU A 111 -3.74 -8.51 -15.83
C LEU A 111 -3.67 -9.64 -16.85
N ASP A 112 -4.64 -10.55 -16.91
CA ASP A 112 -4.68 -11.56 -17.98
C ASP A 112 -5.23 -10.90 -19.27
N PRO A 113 -4.47 -10.89 -20.39
CA PRO A 113 -4.92 -10.28 -21.64
C PRO A 113 -6.23 -10.86 -22.17
N LYS A 114 -6.46 -12.18 -22.02
CA LYS A 114 -7.69 -12.82 -22.49
C LYS A 114 -8.87 -12.41 -21.62
N GLU A 115 -8.69 -12.36 -20.30
CA GLU A 115 -9.75 -11.93 -19.39
C GLU A 115 -10.14 -10.47 -19.64
N VAL A 116 -9.18 -9.59 -19.85
CA VAL A 116 -9.44 -8.19 -20.19
C VAL A 116 -10.23 -8.09 -21.50
N GLN A 117 -9.85 -8.86 -22.53
CA GLN A 117 -10.57 -8.89 -23.81
C GLN A 117 -12.00 -9.41 -23.67
N ASP A 118 -12.19 -10.47 -22.89
CA ASP A 118 -13.50 -11.06 -22.67
C ASP A 118 -14.40 -10.13 -21.85
N GLU A 119 -13.86 -9.44 -20.83
CA GLU A 119 -14.58 -8.48 -20.02
C GLU A 119 -15.07 -7.28 -20.85
N VAL A 120 -14.17 -6.67 -21.63
CA VAL A 120 -14.54 -5.56 -22.52
C VAL A 120 -15.59 -6.01 -23.54
N ARG A 121 -15.47 -7.22 -24.11
CA ARG A 121 -16.47 -7.77 -25.05
C ARG A 121 -17.84 -7.95 -24.39
N LYS A 122 -17.88 -8.48 -23.16
CA LYS A 122 -19.12 -8.64 -22.39
C LYS A 122 -19.76 -7.29 -22.07
N ALA A 123 -18.96 -6.33 -21.61
CA ALA A 123 -19.43 -4.99 -21.28
C ALA A 123 -19.97 -4.25 -22.53
N GLN A 124 -19.30 -4.39 -23.68
CA GLN A 124 -19.80 -3.88 -24.97
C GLN A 124 -21.14 -4.51 -25.37
N ALA A 125 -21.29 -5.83 -25.19
CA ALA A 125 -22.54 -6.53 -25.53
C ALA A 125 -23.70 -6.17 -24.59
N ALA A 126 -23.43 -5.92 -23.31
CA ALA A 126 -24.42 -5.52 -22.32
C ALA A 126 -24.82 -4.03 -22.43
N GLY A 127 -23.98 -3.21 -23.07
CA GLY A 127 -24.08 -1.77 -23.08
C GLY A 127 -23.48 -1.15 -21.82
N PHE A 128 -22.79 -0.02 -21.98
CA PHE A 128 -22.20 0.69 -20.84
C PHE A 128 -23.25 1.60 -20.17
N PRO A 129 -23.27 1.65 -18.82
CA PRO A 129 -23.95 2.73 -18.12
C PRO A 129 -23.47 4.09 -18.63
N GLN A 130 -24.33 5.11 -18.59
CA GLN A 130 -23.96 6.46 -19.00
C GLN A 130 -22.71 6.92 -18.25
N GLY A 131 -21.71 7.42 -18.98
CA GLY A 131 -20.46 7.93 -18.41
C GLY A 131 -19.37 6.86 -18.19
N MET A 132 -19.70 5.58 -18.31
CA MET A 132 -18.73 4.49 -18.23
C MET A 132 -18.15 4.15 -19.61
N ARG A 133 -16.85 3.88 -19.65
CA ARG A 133 -16.14 3.44 -20.85
C ARG A 133 -15.10 2.40 -20.46
N GLN A 134 -15.14 1.25 -21.13
CA GLN A 134 -14.09 0.24 -21.03
C GLN A 134 -13.56 -0.09 -22.42
N GLU A 135 -12.25 -0.08 -22.59
CA GLU A 135 -11.61 -0.36 -23.86
C GLU A 135 -10.33 -1.15 -23.68
N THR A 136 -10.02 -1.99 -24.66
CA THR A 136 -8.76 -2.72 -24.74
C THR A 136 -8.26 -2.74 -26.17
N GLY A 137 -6.96 -2.83 -26.35
CA GLY A 137 -6.34 -2.83 -27.66
C GLY A 137 -4.83 -2.96 -27.58
N THR A 138 -4.15 -2.77 -28.72
CA THR A 138 -2.69 -2.79 -28.80
C THR A 138 -2.11 -1.41 -28.51
N ALA A 139 -1.13 -1.33 -27.61
CA ALA A 139 -0.39 -0.11 -27.30
C ALA A 139 0.89 0.06 -28.17
N GLY A 140 1.13 -0.86 -29.11
CA GLY A 140 2.37 -0.95 -29.90
C GLY A 140 3.45 -1.80 -29.21
N ASN A 141 4.52 -2.16 -29.93
CA ASN A 141 5.68 -2.90 -29.38
C ASN A 141 5.34 -4.19 -28.59
N ASN A 142 4.35 -4.97 -29.05
CA ASN A 142 3.83 -6.16 -28.35
C ASN A 142 3.22 -5.90 -26.96
N LEU A 143 2.82 -4.65 -26.70
CA LEU A 143 2.08 -4.23 -25.52
C LEU A 143 0.59 -4.08 -25.85
N TYR A 144 -0.21 -4.27 -24.82
CA TYR A 144 -1.66 -4.08 -24.82
C TYR A 144 -2.02 -3.00 -23.83
N TYR A 145 -3.20 -2.38 -24.01
CA TYR A 145 -3.75 -1.46 -23.02
C TYR A 145 -5.12 -1.90 -22.53
N TYR A 146 -5.47 -1.48 -21.32
CA TYR A 146 -6.81 -1.56 -20.77
C TYR A 146 -7.18 -0.19 -20.19
N LEU A 147 -8.27 0.37 -20.66
CA LEU A 147 -8.83 1.63 -20.22
C LEU A 147 -10.11 1.35 -19.44
N LEU A 148 -10.17 1.87 -18.22
CA LEU A 148 -11.37 1.96 -17.41
C LEU A 148 -11.62 3.44 -17.15
N GLU A 149 -12.78 3.94 -17.55
CA GLU A 149 -13.17 5.31 -17.33
C GLU A 149 -14.61 5.39 -16.83
N SER A 150 -14.80 6.24 -15.83
CA SER A 150 -16.10 6.66 -15.32
C SER A 150 -16.10 8.18 -15.33
N SER A 151 -17.10 8.80 -15.94
CA SER A 151 -17.21 10.25 -16.03
C SER A 151 -18.66 10.69 -15.87
N ASP A 152 -18.85 11.84 -15.24
CA ASP A 152 -20.11 12.57 -15.25
C ASP A 152 -19.86 14.02 -15.69
N TYR A 153 -20.86 14.90 -15.56
CA TYR A 153 -20.73 16.30 -15.96
C TYR A 153 -19.64 17.07 -15.19
N GLN A 154 -19.31 16.66 -13.96
CA GLN A 154 -18.41 17.37 -13.05
C GLN A 154 -17.15 16.57 -12.69
N SER A 155 -17.20 15.24 -12.76
CA SER A 155 -16.16 14.34 -12.29
C SER A 155 -15.70 13.34 -13.36
N MET A 156 -14.47 12.85 -13.23
CA MET A 156 -13.93 11.80 -14.08
C MET A 156 -12.88 11.01 -13.32
N THR A 157 -12.94 9.69 -13.40
CA THR A 157 -11.91 8.76 -12.97
C THR A 157 -11.50 7.91 -14.16
N ARG A 158 -10.22 7.88 -14.48
CA ARG A 158 -9.63 7.10 -15.55
C ARG A 158 -8.45 6.30 -15.04
N TYR A 159 -8.50 4.99 -15.23
CA TYR A 159 -7.37 4.08 -15.09
C TYR A 159 -6.96 3.58 -16.46
N PHE A 160 -5.68 3.73 -16.78
CA PHE A 160 -5.09 3.28 -18.05
C PHE A 160 -3.91 2.36 -17.75
N PHE A 161 -4.08 1.07 -18.03
CA PHE A 161 -3.06 0.05 -17.83
C PHE A 161 -2.39 -0.24 -19.17
N VAL A 162 -1.07 -0.39 -19.17
CA VAL A 162 -0.29 -0.96 -20.26
C VAL A 162 0.39 -2.21 -19.75
N TYR A 163 0.24 -3.33 -20.45
CA TYR A 163 0.76 -4.63 -20.03
C TYR A 163 1.30 -5.43 -21.23
N ASP A 164 2.20 -6.36 -20.95
CA ASP A 164 2.80 -7.22 -21.98
C ASP A 164 1.90 -8.42 -22.33
N LYS A 165 2.33 -9.22 -23.31
CA LYS A 165 1.62 -10.44 -23.74
C LYS A 165 1.44 -11.50 -22.63
N ASN A 166 2.26 -11.46 -21.58
CA ASN A 166 2.16 -12.37 -20.44
C ASN A 166 1.26 -11.80 -19.34
N GLY A 167 0.80 -10.57 -19.49
CA GLY A 167 -0.04 -9.88 -18.53
C GLY A 167 0.73 -9.07 -17.47
N LEU A 168 2.05 -8.91 -17.58
CA LEU A 168 2.83 -8.08 -16.66
C LEU A 168 2.55 -6.61 -16.94
N ILE A 169 2.04 -5.90 -15.92
CA ILE A 169 1.76 -4.47 -16.01
C ILE A 169 3.08 -3.71 -16.11
N GLN A 170 3.24 -2.96 -17.20
CA GLN A 170 4.39 -2.11 -17.49
C GLN A 170 4.15 -0.68 -17.03
N GLN A 171 2.92 -0.19 -17.18
CA GLN A 171 2.55 1.17 -16.82
C GLN A 171 1.09 1.22 -16.33
N VAL A 172 0.83 2.07 -15.33
CA VAL A 172 -0.51 2.48 -14.93
C VAL A 172 -0.56 4.01 -14.92
N ARG A 173 -1.59 4.59 -15.54
CA ARG A 173 -1.90 6.01 -15.41
C ARG A 173 -3.26 6.16 -14.76
N ILE A 174 -3.30 7.00 -13.73
CA ILE A 174 -4.52 7.33 -12.99
C ILE A 174 -4.75 8.82 -13.19
N LEU A 175 -5.96 9.16 -13.63
CA LEU A 175 -6.41 10.53 -13.76
C LEU A 175 -7.77 10.64 -13.08
N GLU A 176 -7.83 11.48 -12.05
CA GLU A 176 -9.05 11.78 -11.32
C GLU A 176 -9.31 13.28 -11.39
N LYS A 177 -10.57 13.64 -11.57
CA LYS A 177 -11.08 15.00 -11.49
C LYS A 177 -12.38 14.95 -10.71
N TYR A 178 -12.53 15.84 -9.75
CA TYR A 178 -13.71 15.93 -8.90
C TYR A 178 -14.49 17.21 -9.20
N GLY A 179 -15.77 17.22 -8.86
CA GLY A 179 -16.67 18.35 -9.18
C GLY A 179 -16.34 19.66 -8.46
N ASP A 180 -15.54 19.60 -7.40
CA ASP A 180 -14.99 20.78 -6.72
C ASP A 180 -13.80 21.42 -7.46
N GLY A 181 -13.39 20.84 -8.59
CA GLY A 181 -12.24 21.28 -9.38
C GLY A 181 -10.91 20.70 -8.91
N SER A 182 -10.89 19.84 -7.90
CA SER A 182 -9.70 19.08 -7.54
C SER A 182 -9.40 17.99 -8.57
N SER A 183 -8.12 17.66 -8.73
CA SER A 183 -7.66 16.65 -9.67
C SER A 183 -6.40 15.96 -9.18
N THR A 184 -6.22 14.72 -9.62
CA THR A 184 -5.07 13.89 -9.32
C THR A 184 -4.57 13.24 -10.60
N VAL A 185 -3.25 13.27 -10.81
CA VAL A 185 -2.58 12.56 -11.90
C VAL A 185 -1.49 11.71 -11.30
N ILE A 186 -1.48 10.41 -11.60
CA ILE A 186 -0.44 9.48 -11.18
C ILE A 186 0.02 8.68 -12.39
N ASN A 187 1.33 8.61 -12.59
CA ASN A 187 1.96 7.69 -13.52
C ASN A 187 2.78 6.69 -12.70
N VAL A 188 2.62 5.42 -13.01
CA VAL A 188 3.33 4.30 -12.38
C VAL A 188 4.00 3.53 -13.50
N ASP A 189 5.32 3.36 -13.45
CA ASP A 189 6.13 2.71 -14.48
C ASP A 189 6.95 1.59 -13.86
N LEU A 190 6.94 0.41 -14.48
CA LEU A 190 7.73 -0.73 -14.06
C LEU A 190 9.22 -0.41 -14.23
N LEU A 191 9.98 -0.51 -13.13
CA LEU A 191 11.43 -0.40 -13.16
C LEU A 191 12.11 -1.74 -13.37
N GLY A 192 11.55 -2.81 -12.80
CA GLY A 192 12.14 -4.12 -12.91
C GLY A 192 11.38 -5.20 -12.14
N VAL A 193 11.66 -6.44 -12.53
CA VAL A 193 11.15 -7.64 -11.89
C VAL A 193 12.35 -8.46 -11.38
N TYR A 194 12.29 -8.84 -10.12
CA TYR A 194 13.35 -9.57 -9.43
C TYR A 194 12.79 -10.81 -8.74
N GLN A 195 13.69 -11.58 -8.14
CA GLN A 195 13.35 -12.74 -7.31
C GLN A 195 13.97 -12.57 -5.94
N THR A 196 13.20 -12.93 -4.92
CA THR A 196 13.67 -13.07 -3.54
C THR A 196 13.31 -14.46 -3.01
N SER A 197 14.17 -15.01 -2.18
CA SER A 197 13.88 -16.25 -1.47
C SER A 197 12.99 -15.95 -0.27
N LEU A 198 11.75 -16.46 -0.29
CA LEU A 198 10.90 -16.48 0.89
C LEU A 198 11.24 -17.72 1.74
N PRO A 199 11.40 -17.57 3.07
CA PRO A 199 11.59 -18.72 3.93
C PRO A 199 10.37 -19.63 3.88
N SER A 200 10.57 -20.95 3.99
CA SER A 200 9.46 -21.89 4.03
C SER A 200 8.75 -21.81 5.38
N ILE A 201 7.68 -21.01 5.43
CA ILE A 201 6.81 -20.85 6.60
C ILE A 201 5.42 -21.35 6.20
N ASN A 202 4.92 -22.34 6.94
CA ASN A 202 3.60 -22.96 6.71
C ASN A 202 2.68 -22.85 7.94
N THR A 203 3.11 -22.12 8.97
CA THR A 203 2.35 -21.90 10.21
C THR A 203 2.02 -20.43 10.39
N MET A 204 0.84 -20.14 10.94
CA MET A 204 0.48 -18.79 11.38
C MET A 204 1.22 -18.44 12.68
N PRO A 205 1.69 -17.20 12.87
CA PRO A 205 2.31 -16.80 14.12
C PRO A 205 1.26 -16.67 15.24
N PRO A 206 1.64 -16.87 16.52
CA PRO A 206 0.71 -16.79 17.64
C PRO A 206 -0.07 -15.47 17.70
N ALA A 207 0.56 -14.36 17.30
CA ALA A 207 -0.05 -13.04 17.30
C ALA A 207 -1.32 -12.94 16.44
N VAL A 208 -1.53 -13.78 15.42
CA VAL A 208 -2.76 -13.75 14.57
C VAL A 208 -4.05 -13.84 15.38
N LYS A 209 -4.01 -14.57 16.51
CA LYS A 209 -5.18 -14.77 17.38
C LYS A 209 -5.39 -13.63 18.39
N ALA A 210 -4.48 -12.66 18.44
CA ALA A 210 -4.63 -11.49 19.30
C ALA A 210 -5.63 -10.50 18.70
N SER A 211 -6.19 -9.66 19.58
CA SER A 211 -7.02 -8.51 19.21
C SER A 211 -6.41 -7.22 19.79
N PRO A 212 -5.24 -6.79 19.30
CA PRO A 212 -4.51 -5.70 19.92
C PRO A 212 -5.20 -4.34 19.69
N SER A 213 -4.97 -3.43 20.62
CA SER A 213 -5.27 -2.01 20.47
C SER A 213 -3.98 -1.21 20.60
N TYR A 214 -3.87 -0.11 19.88
CA TYR A 214 -2.70 0.75 19.85
C TYR A 214 -3.12 2.20 20.13
N GLN A 215 -2.34 2.88 20.95
CA GLN A 215 -2.40 4.32 21.10
C GLN A 215 -1.60 4.97 19.98
N LEU A 216 -2.23 5.92 19.30
CA LEU A 216 -1.65 6.63 18.16
C LEU A 216 -1.10 7.97 18.60
N TYR A 217 0.11 8.29 18.14
CA TYR A 217 0.79 9.54 18.38
C TYR A 217 1.32 10.12 17.08
N SER A 218 1.31 11.45 16.99
CA SER A 218 1.97 12.21 15.94
C SER A 218 3.14 12.97 16.54
N SER A 219 4.27 12.98 15.85
CA SER A 219 5.38 13.87 16.18
C SER A 219 5.86 14.61 14.93
N VAL A 220 6.40 15.81 15.12
CA VAL A 220 7.12 16.54 14.08
C VAL A 220 8.59 16.38 14.38
N SER A 221 9.34 15.70 13.51
CA SER A 221 10.80 15.72 13.59
C SER A 221 11.27 16.98 12.87
N LEU A 222 11.44 18.06 13.64
CA LEU A 222 12.13 19.25 13.16
C LEU A 222 13.63 18.92 13.10
N PHE A 223 14.09 18.54 11.91
CA PHE A 223 15.50 18.40 11.52
C PHE A 223 16.32 17.25 12.13
N GLY A 224 16.98 16.50 11.23
CA GLY A 224 18.34 16.01 11.42
C GLY A 224 18.58 14.99 12.52
N GLY A 225 18.44 13.70 12.18
CA GLY A 225 19.32 12.64 12.68
C GLY A 225 19.31 12.35 14.18
N THR A 226 18.43 12.96 14.97
CA THR A 226 18.27 12.64 16.39
C THR A 226 16.89 12.03 16.60
N THR A 227 16.88 10.80 17.11
CA THR A 227 15.71 10.03 17.56
C THR A 227 15.02 10.65 18.79
N SER A 228 15.22 11.95 19.01
CA SER A 228 14.61 12.71 20.09
C SER A 228 13.19 13.06 19.71
N LEU A 229 12.26 12.26 20.23
CA LEU A 229 10.82 12.50 20.22
C LEU A 229 10.51 13.80 20.98
N SER A 230 10.60 14.97 20.34
CA SER A 230 10.08 16.19 20.95
C SER A 230 8.55 16.16 20.94
N ASN A 231 7.96 15.72 22.07
CA ASN A 231 6.54 15.67 22.40
C ASN A 231 5.62 14.93 21.40
N PRO A 232 5.60 13.57 21.40
CA PRO A 232 4.58 12.81 20.70
C PRO A 232 3.20 13.14 21.29
N THR A 233 2.32 13.71 20.47
CA THR A 233 0.97 14.10 20.92
C THR A 233 0.00 12.97 20.59
N PRO A 234 -0.73 12.41 21.58
CA PRO A 234 -1.73 11.39 21.31
C PRO A 234 -2.87 11.99 20.48
N PHE A 235 -3.32 11.28 19.44
CA PHE A 235 -4.40 11.77 18.57
C PHE A 235 -5.51 10.74 18.27
N GLY A 236 -5.34 9.50 18.73
CA GLY A 236 -6.35 8.47 18.54
C GLY A 236 -5.92 7.09 18.99
N THR A 237 -6.75 6.11 18.71
CA THR A 237 -6.50 4.68 18.94
C THR A 237 -6.83 3.89 17.69
N THR A 238 -6.21 2.72 17.53
CA THR A 238 -6.64 1.73 16.54
C THR A 238 -6.67 0.34 17.14
N SER A 239 -7.73 -0.42 16.87
CA SER A 239 -7.84 -1.80 17.29
C SER A 239 -8.00 -2.72 16.08
N TYR A 240 -7.54 -3.95 16.25
CA TYR A 240 -7.62 -5.00 15.24
C TYR A 240 -8.31 -6.24 15.80
N SER A 241 -9.05 -6.94 14.95
CA SER A 241 -9.59 -8.26 15.25
C SER A 241 -9.64 -9.12 13.99
N LEU A 242 -9.42 -10.43 14.16
CA LEU A 242 -9.53 -11.37 13.05
C LEU A 242 -10.99 -11.49 12.61
N ALA A 243 -11.27 -11.16 11.36
CA ALA A 243 -12.62 -11.20 10.79
C ALA A 243 -12.86 -12.49 10.01
N LYS A 244 -11.89 -12.91 9.19
CA LYS A 244 -11.99 -14.11 8.34
C LYS A 244 -10.62 -14.72 8.08
N SER A 245 -10.58 -16.03 7.90
CA SER A 245 -9.44 -16.75 7.34
C SER A 245 -9.90 -17.52 6.12
N THR A 246 -9.14 -17.43 5.02
CA THR A 246 -9.37 -18.16 3.78
C THR A 246 -8.04 -18.75 3.33
N GLY A 247 -7.84 -20.05 3.59
CA GLY A 247 -6.54 -20.69 3.37
C GLY A 247 -5.43 -19.98 4.16
N SER A 248 -4.38 -19.57 3.44
CA SER A 248 -3.23 -18.84 3.99
C SER A 248 -3.44 -17.33 4.12
N ILE A 249 -4.60 -16.81 3.71
CA ILE A 249 -4.92 -15.38 3.76
C ILE A 249 -5.85 -15.08 4.94
N LEU A 250 -5.50 -14.04 5.68
CA LEU A 250 -6.24 -13.54 6.84
C LEU A 250 -6.81 -12.16 6.52
N THR A 251 -8.05 -11.92 6.94
CA THR A 251 -8.70 -10.60 6.87
C THR A 251 -8.97 -10.13 8.29
N PHE A 252 -8.50 -8.93 8.60
CA PHE A 252 -8.69 -8.27 9.87
C PHE A 252 -9.64 -7.09 9.70
N SER A 253 -10.55 -6.96 10.65
CA SER A 253 -11.30 -5.73 10.86
C SER A 253 -10.43 -4.80 11.69
N SER A 254 -10.34 -3.54 11.27
CA SER A 254 -9.68 -2.49 12.02
C SER A 254 -10.62 -1.33 12.27
N GLN A 255 -10.59 -0.81 13.49
CA GLN A 255 -11.34 0.38 13.90
C GLN A 255 -10.33 1.42 14.35
N MET A 256 -10.26 2.53 13.65
CA MET A 256 -9.47 3.70 14.05
C MET A 256 -10.40 4.76 14.62
N ASN A 257 -10.10 5.26 15.82
CA ASN A 257 -10.85 6.34 16.45
C ASN A 257 -9.87 7.49 16.71
N THR A 258 -10.11 8.64 16.10
CA THR A 258 -9.29 9.84 16.27
C THR A 258 -10.15 11.01 16.72
N SER A 259 -9.51 12.11 17.12
CA SER A 259 -10.22 13.37 17.40
C SER A 259 -11.02 13.91 16.19
N TYR A 260 -10.75 13.40 14.98
CA TYR A 260 -11.41 13.80 13.73
C TYR A 260 -12.54 12.83 13.31
N GLY A 261 -12.73 11.74 14.05
CA GLY A 261 -13.77 10.75 13.78
C GLY A 261 -13.27 9.32 13.80
N SER A 262 -14.19 8.43 13.47
CA SER A 262 -14.02 6.98 13.52
C SER A 262 -14.05 6.40 12.11
N LYS A 263 -13.08 5.53 11.79
CA LYS A 263 -12.96 4.86 10.49
C LYS A 263 -12.81 3.36 10.70
N ALA A 264 -13.77 2.60 10.16
CA ALA A 264 -13.64 1.17 10.01
C ALA A 264 -12.92 0.87 8.69
N SER A 265 -12.02 -0.11 8.71
CA SER A 265 -11.33 -0.59 7.52
C SER A 265 -11.08 -2.09 7.60
N LYS A 266 -10.73 -2.68 6.45
CA LYS A 266 -10.26 -4.07 6.37
C LYS A 266 -8.79 -4.06 5.99
N SER A 267 -8.04 -4.95 6.60
CA SER A 267 -6.63 -5.19 6.28
C SER A 267 -6.40 -6.68 6.08
N TYR A 268 -5.35 -7.02 5.34
CA TYR A 268 -4.98 -8.41 5.07
C TYR A 268 -3.70 -8.78 5.80
N GLY A 269 -3.55 -10.06 6.09
CA GLY A 269 -2.31 -10.67 6.54
C GLY A 269 -2.15 -12.08 5.98
N ASN A 270 -0.98 -12.67 6.19
CA ASN A 270 -0.67 -14.05 5.82
C ASN A 270 0.28 -14.67 6.86
N GLN A 271 0.84 -15.85 6.57
CA GLN A 271 1.74 -16.51 7.50
C GLN A 271 3.06 -15.75 7.77
N TYR A 272 3.44 -14.79 6.93
CA TYR A 272 4.67 -14.04 7.08
C TYR A 272 4.46 -12.75 7.88
N VAL A 273 3.48 -11.95 7.50
CA VAL A 273 3.24 -10.61 8.05
C VAL A 273 1.76 -10.24 8.00
N GLY A 274 1.36 -9.32 8.86
CA GLY A 274 0.05 -8.70 8.84
C GLY A 274 0.08 -7.30 9.43
N PRO A 275 -1.09 -6.68 9.62
CA PRO A 275 -1.18 -5.27 10.03
C PRO A 275 -0.58 -4.98 11.41
N PHE A 276 -0.50 -6.00 12.28
CA PHE A 276 0.02 -5.87 13.65
C PHE A 276 0.96 -7.02 14.04
N TYR A 277 1.48 -7.79 13.08
CA TYR A 277 2.39 -8.89 13.40
C TYR A 277 3.39 -9.20 12.28
N ILE A 278 4.46 -9.88 12.68
CA ILE A 278 5.45 -10.53 11.82
C ILE A 278 5.69 -11.94 12.33
N HIS A 279 5.99 -12.89 11.45
CA HIS A 279 6.30 -14.24 11.88
C HIS A 279 7.62 -14.26 12.68
N PRO A 280 7.68 -14.87 13.88
CA PRO A 280 8.89 -14.92 14.71
C PRO A 280 10.13 -15.48 14.01
N GLN A 281 9.97 -16.38 13.03
CA GLN A 281 11.10 -16.90 12.26
C GLN A 281 11.79 -15.82 11.42
N LEU A 282 11.06 -14.80 10.93
CA LEU A 282 11.65 -13.69 10.17
C LEU A 282 12.53 -12.81 11.08
N LEU A 283 12.16 -12.68 12.36
CA LEU A 283 12.93 -11.94 13.37
C LEU A 283 14.26 -12.61 13.74
N LYS A 284 14.47 -13.87 13.37
CA LYS A 284 15.72 -14.61 13.60
C LYS A 284 16.75 -14.41 12.48
N THR A 285 16.38 -13.70 11.42
CA THR A 285 17.23 -13.42 10.27
C THR A 285 17.74 -11.99 10.32
N ASN A 286 18.97 -11.73 9.86
CA ASN A 286 19.48 -10.36 9.79
C ASN A 286 18.81 -9.54 8.66
N SER A 287 18.33 -10.21 7.63
CA SER A 287 17.66 -9.61 6.47
C SER A 287 16.33 -10.31 6.21
N ILE A 288 15.23 -9.59 6.45
CA ILE A 288 13.86 -10.06 6.20
C ILE A 288 13.55 -9.94 4.71
N LEU A 289 13.97 -8.84 4.09
CA LEU A 289 13.84 -8.60 2.66
C LEU A 289 14.96 -7.67 2.19
N ASN A 290 15.53 -7.93 1.02
CA ASN A 290 16.57 -7.07 0.44
C ASN A 290 16.39 -6.97 -1.07
N ILE A 291 16.32 -5.75 -1.59
CA ILE A 291 16.21 -5.44 -3.02
C ILE A 291 17.27 -4.39 -3.35
N PRO A 292 18.54 -4.81 -3.51
CA PRO A 292 19.68 -3.89 -3.61
C PRO A 292 19.60 -2.97 -4.84
N GLN A 293 18.91 -3.39 -5.90
CA GLN A 293 18.77 -2.63 -7.15
C GLN A 293 18.09 -1.27 -6.96
N ILE A 294 17.29 -1.12 -5.89
CA ILE A 294 16.64 0.14 -5.51
C ILE A 294 17.07 0.61 -4.12
N GLY A 295 18.13 0.03 -3.54
CA GLY A 295 18.59 0.36 -2.20
C GLY A 295 17.55 0.12 -1.10
N PHE A 296 16.59 -0.78 -1.32
CA PHE A 296 15.55 -1.13 -0.35
C PHE A 296 15.98 -2.33 0.49
N SER A 297 15.82 -2.25 1.80
CA SER A 297 15.98 -3.41 2.67
C SER A 297 15.08 -3.33 3.90
N TRP A 298 14.71 -4.49 4.44
CA TRP A 298 14.08 -4.66 5.74
C TRP A 298 14.96 -5.59 6.57
N THR A 299 15.52 -5.08 7.65
CA THR A 299 16.54 -5.76 8.45
C THR A 299 16.20 -5.78 9.93
N VAL A 300 16.80 -6.72 10.66
CA VAL A 300 16.78 -6.72 12.13
C VAL A 300 17.90 -5.81 12.62
N ALA A 301 17.56 -4.81 13.43
CA ALA A 301 18.47 -3.78 13.93
C ALA A 301 18.91 -4.02 15.38
N GLY A 302 18.31 -4.98 16.09
CA GLY A 302 18.70 -5.36 17.46
C GLY A 302 17.51 -5.38 18.42
N ARG A 303 17.74 -4.89 19.65
CA ARG A 303 16.70 -4.77 20.68
C ARG A 303 16.07 -3.39 20.65
N GLY A 304 14.75 -3.35 20.77
CA GLY A 304 14.01 -2.10 20.86
C GLY A 304 13.85 -1.60 22.30
N GLN A 305 13.24 -0.43 22.45
CA GLN A 305 13.10 0.26 23.73
C GLN A 305 12.08 -0.41 24.67
N TYR A 306 11.18 -1.21 24.12
CA TYR A 306 10.16 -1.96 24.87
C TYR A 306 10.55 -3.43 25.09
N GLY A 307 11.82 -3.80 24.87
CA GLY A 307 12.36 -5.15 25.09
C GLY A 307 12.13 -6.14 23.95
N GLY A 308 11.45 -5.72 22.88
CA GLY A 308 11.22 -6.49 21.67
C GLY A 308 12.42 -6.53 20.72
N ILE A 309 12.21 -7.12 19.55
CA ILE A 309 13.15 -7.11 18.43
C ILE A 309 12.83 -5.91 17.55
N LEU A 310 13.79 -5.01 17.41
CA LEU A 310 13.71 -3.86 16.52
C LEU A 310 14.07 -4.28 15.09
N THR A 311 13.21 -3.93 14.16
CA THR A 311 13.44 -4.06 12.72
C THR A 311 13.36 -2.68 12.06
N GLN A 312 14.06 -2.52 10.95
CA GLN A 312 14.13 -1.26 10.22
C GLN A 312 13.90 -1.49 8.73
N VAL A 313 13.06 -0.67 8.13
CA VAL A 313 12.99 -0.54 6.69
C VAL A 313 13.90 0.61 6.29
N GLN A 314 14.83 0.32 5.38
CA GLN A 314 15.80 1.27 4.87
C GLN A 314 15.57 1.48 3.39
N PHE A 315 15.73 2.73 2.97
CA PHE A 315 15.68 3.11 1.57
C PHE A 315 16.86 4.04 1.27
N SER A 316 17.61 3.73 0.22
CA SER A 316 18.85 4.44 -0.14
C SER A 316 19.84 4.58 1.03
N GLY A 317 19.99 3.51 1.82
CA GLY A 317 20.90 3.45 2.97
C GLY A 317 20.44 4.21 4.22
N SER A 318 19.25 4.82 4.21
CA SER A 318 18.70 5.54 5.37
C SER A 318 17.49 4.81 5.95
N PRO A 319 17.38 4.62 7.28
CA PRO A 319 16.17 4.10 7.90
C PRO A 319 14.98 5.04 7.65
N ILE A 320 13.91 4.52 7.07
CA ILE A 320 12.66 5.25 6.85
C ILE A 320 11.53 4.77 7.75
N ALA A 321 11.56 3.53 8.24
CA ALA A 321 10.55 3.05 9.18
C ALA A 321 11.17 2.09 10.19
N GLN A 322 10.60 2.04 11.38
CA GLN A 322 11.04 1.19 12.47
C GLN A 322 9.85 0.47 13.08
N PHE A 323 10.03 -0.80 13.41
CA PHE A 323 9.01 -1.64 14.02
C PHE A 323 9.64 -2.48 15.11
N GLU A 324 9.02 -2.53 16.28
CA GLU A 324 9.44 -3.37 17.38
C GLU A 324 8.39 -4.46 17.62
N TYR A 325 8.84 -5.72 17.65
CA TYR A 325 7.96 -6.88 17.78
C TYR A 325 8.34 -7.75 18.98
N ASP A 326 7.34 -8.38 19.59
CA ASP A 326 7.57 -9.44 20.56
C ASP A 326 8.23 -10.66 19.88
N PRO A 327 9.41 -11.13 20.34
CA PRO A 327 10.17 -12.17 19.67
C PRO A 327 9.47 -13.54 19.61
N ASN A 328 8.51 -13.80 20.51
CA ASN A 328 7.90 -15.12 20.67
C ASN A 328 6.59 -15.25 19.91
N SER A 329 5.72 -14.26 20.04
CA SER A 329 4.41 -14.20 19.40
C SER A 329 4.45 -13.56 18.02
N GLY A 330 5.41 -12.66 17.79
CA GLY A 330 5.47 -11.83 16.58
C GLY A 330 4.57 -10.59 16.63
N LEU A 331 3.96 -10.29 17.78
CA LEU A 331 3.06 -9.15 17.95
C LEU A 331 3.82 -7.83 17.84
N LEU A 332 3.28 -6.87 17.08
CA LEU A 332 3.80 -5.51 17.02
C LEU A 332 3.62 -4.82 18.37
N ILE A 333 4.71 -4.38 18.98
CA ILE A 333 4.75 -3.62 20.23
C ILE A 333 4.71 -2.12 19.92
N SER A 334 5.52 -1.69 18.94
CA SER A 334 5.50 -0.30 18.49
C SER A 334 5.95 -0.15 17.05
N CYS A 335 5.49 0.90 16.37
CA CYS A 335 6.00 1.29 15.06
C CYS A 335 6.21 2.80 14.98
N ASN A 336 7.13 3.22 14.12
CA ASN A 336 7.40 4.61 13.79
C ASN A 336 7.73 4.72 12.30
N PHE A 337 6.96 5.51 11.56
CA PHE A 337 7.21 5.75 10.14
C PHE A 337 6.71 7.14 9.72
N PRO A 338 7.34 7.75 8.69
CA PRO A 338 7.01 9.09 8.26
C PRO A 338 5.71 9.08 7.45
N THR A 339 4.93 10.15 7.60
CA THR A 339 3.66 10.36 6.90
C THR A 339 3.72 11.50 5.88
N GLY A 340 4.91 12.02 5.61
CA GLY A 340 5.15 13.19 4.77
C GLY A 340 5.20 14.49 5.56
N GLY A 341 5.72 15.56 4.95
CA GLY A 341 5.79 16.90 5.57
C GLY A 341 6.61 16.98 6.86
N GLY A 342 7.52 16.04 7.11
CA GLY A 342 8.34 15.96 8.33
C GLY A 342 7.61 15.36 9.53
N MET A 343 6.39 14.85 9.34
CA MET A 343 5.60 14.19 10.37
C MET A 343 5.89 12.70 10.44
N TYR A 344 5.78 12.18 11.66
CA TYR A 344 5.91 10.76 11.95
C TYR A 344 4.65 10.26 12.65
N PHE A 345 4.19 9.10 12.20
CA PHE A 345 3.16 8.32 12.86
C PHE A 345 3.83 7.31 13.76
N ILE A 346 3.35 7.27 15.00
CA ILE A 346 3.79 6.32 16.00
C ILE A 346 2.57 5.59 16.53
N ALA A 347 2.65 4.27 16.59
CA ALA A 347 1.67 3.46 17.31
C ALA A 347 2.40 2.64 18.38
N VAL A 348 1.82 2.60 19.58
CA VAL A 348 2.34 1.80 20.70
C VAL A 348 1.21 0.94 21.24
N LEU A 349 1.50 -0.34 21.48
CA LEU A 349 0.53 -1.30 22.00
C LEU A 349 -0.07 -0.78 23.32
N SER A 350 -1.38 -0.63 23.35
CA SER A 350 -2.14 -0.26 24.54
C SER A 350 -2.13 -1.45 25.51
N ARG A 351 -1.85 -1.17 26.79
CA ARG A 351 -1.89 -2.18 27.85
C ARG A 351 -3.31 -2.52 28.27
#